data_AF-A0A1C6W3K6-F1
#
_entry.id   AF-A0A1C6W3K6-F1
#
_cell.length_a   1.000
_cell.length_b   1.000
_cell.length_c   1.000
_cell.angle_alpha   90.00
_cell.angle_beta   90.00
_cell.angle_gamma   90.00
#
_symmetry.space_group_name_H-M   'P 1'
#
loop_
_entity.id
_entity.type
_entity.pdbx_description
1 polymer ?
#
loop_
_entity_poly.entity_id
_entity_poly.type
_entity_poly.pdbx_seq_one_letter_code
_entity_poly.pdbx_strand_id
1 'polypeptide(L)'
;MPRYLLFPGRHHLLTRFQAAYLRQLAAQGDGTLADGDGASGSEDAGGATVVWAVTSANHENTRRNPVPYHRREAAIERFSVLAGLRSVVVPVFDTVPTDRFAEVTLKTVAASTGLELTPADTVVACSTPEVAAMYERLGFRIAGVEADVEPAPVRPWDVLLRLADDDPSWRDLTHPATVDVYRRYRLDQLVRSVVNDPVVGDEGGLTTTRDYRTYAEAFSDAAQRKWDAVREHVRPGRIVDVGCGAGAVLELADREPALRESDLIGVEVARHLFEECVHKKAQGVFTNPNVFFYRRNVLGGAVFAPRSVDTTMTFALTHEIWSYGERMASLRRFVQALYDHTVPGGVWINSDVCGPDGQDRTVHLRLATTDGVNPPRPRADLAAVPPGEVAAYVDALSTRARLDQFAVDYRFPFAYRPVDGADGVVELTLGAAMDFLTRKDYTDNWLSETQEQFCGLEYADWKSLLTDVGFEIDAASGTSRNDWIVTNRLAPVAALSAPAGEPLDWPVTHVRLVARRPVNT
;
A
#
# COMPACT_ATOMS: atom_id res chain seq x y z
N MET A 1 17.82 -4.52 -42.55
CA MET A 1 18.16 -3.64 -41.40
C MET A 1 16.96 -3.57 -40.49
N PRO A 2 17.11 -3.60 -39.14
CA PRO A 2 15.95 -3.42 -38.27
C PRO A 2 15.43 -1.99 -38.41
N ARG A 3 14.15 -1.87 -38.72
CA ARG A 3 13.42 -0.61 -38.74
C ARG A 3 13.08 -0.14 -37.33
N TYR A 4 12.95 -1.09 -36.39
CA TYR A 4 12.54 -0.83 -35.01
C TYR A 4 13.46 -1.48 -33.97
N LEU A 5 13.58 -0.82 -32.82
CA LEU A 5 14.16 -1.35 -31.59
C LEU A 5 13.08 -1.38 -30.52
N LEU A 6 12.58 -2.56 -30.17
CA LEU A 6 11.61 -2.70 -29.07
C LEU A 6 12.37 -2.72 -27.74
N PHE A 7 12.09 -1.78 -26.84
CA PHE A 7 12.72 -1.69 -25.53
C PHE A 7 11.69 -1.84 -24.41
N PRO A 8 11.33 -3.08 -24.02
CA PRO A 8 10.39 -3.33 -22.93
C PRO A 8 11.07 -3.09 -21.59
N GLY A 9 10.36 -2.45 -20.66
CA GLY A 9 10.86 -2.23 -19.32
C GLY A 9 10.00 -1.25 -18.53
N ARG A 10 10.25 -1.17 -17.22
CA ARG A 10 9.52 -0.24 -16.36
C ARG A 10 9.95 1.20 -16.53
N HIS A 11 11.21 1.41 -16.89
CA HIS A 11 11.78 2.72 -17.22
C HIS A 11 11.56 3.77 -16.13
N HIS A 12 11.67 3.40 -14.85
CA HIS A 12 11.59 4.34 -13.72
C HIS A 12 12.72 5.38 -13.77
N LEU A 13 13.89 4.97 -14.24
CA LEU A 13 15.08 5.79 -14.39
C LEU A 13 15.80 5.37 -15.68
N LEU A 14 16.34 6.36 -16.41
CA LEU A 14 17.11 6.14 -17.63
C LEU A 14 18.57 6.54 -17.41
N THR A 15 19.51 5.69 -17.80
CA THR A 15 20.94 5.87 -17.53
C THR A 15 21.69 6.48 -18.72
N ARG A 16 22.88 7.03 -18.46
CA ARG A 16 23.79 7.48 -19.52
C ARG A 16 24.26 6.33 -20.42
N PHE A 17 24.44 5.15 -19.83
CA PHE A 17 24.77 3.93 -20.55
C PHE A 17 23.71 3.60 -21.61
N GLN A 18 22.44 3.58 -21.22
CA GLN A 18 21.33 3.31 -22.15
C GLN A 18 21.30 4.31 -23.30
N ALA A 19 21.60 5.59 -23.07
CA ALA A 19 21.67 6.58 -24.15
C ALA A 19 22.76 6.25 -25.17
N ALA A 20 23.97 5.90 -24.69
CA ALA A 20 25.08 5.53 -25.55
C ALA A 20 24.80 4.23 -26.33
N TYR A 21 24.30 3.21 -25.63
CA TYR A 21 24.01 1.89 -26.19
C TYR A 21 22.91 1.95 -27.26
N LEU A 22 21.76 2.57 -26.96
CA LEU A 22 20.65 2.67 -27.91
C LEU A 22 21.01 3.51 -29.13
N ARG A 23 21.79 4.58 -28.96
CA ARG A 23 22.25 5.41 -30.09
C ARG A 23 23.16 4.61 -31.02
N GLN A 24 24.08 3.83 -30.45
CA GLN A 24 24.93 2.94 -31.23
C GLN A 24 24.09 1.88 -31.96
N LEU A 25 23.16 1.23 -31.26
CA LEU A 25 22.30 0.19 -31.84
C LEU A 25 21.38 0.73 -32.94
N ALA A 26 20.84 1.95 -32.78
CA ALA A 26 20.00 2.61 -33.77
C ALA A 26 20.79 3.07 -35.01
N ALA A 27 22.09 3.37 -34.86
CA ALA A 27 22.99 3.79 -35.94
C ALA A 27 23.65 2.61 -36.68
N GLN A 28 23.90 1.48 -36.00
CA GLN A 28 24.49 0.26 -36.57
C GLN A 28 23.58 -0.46 -37.59
N GLY A 29 22.45 0.14 -37.96
CA GLY A 29 21.69 -0.25 -39.14
C GLY A 29 22.53 -0.26 -40.43
N ASP A 30 23.61 0.53 -40.53
CA ASP A 30 24.36 0.77 -41.78
C ASP A 30 25.80 0.21 -41.82
N GLY A 31 26.08 -0.95 -41.24
CA GLY A 31 27.48 -1.42 -41.24
C GLY A 31 27.70 -2.87 -40.87
N THR A 32 27.51 -3.76 -41.84
CA THR A 32 28.46 -4.88 -41.97
C THR A 32 29.87 -4.31 -42.11
N LEU A 33 30.82 -4.97 -41.45
CA LEU A 33 32.25 -4.76 -41.56
C LEU A 33 32.66 -4.49 -43.02
N ALA A 34 33.47 -3.45 -43.19
CA ALA A 34 33.93 -2.93 -44.46
C ALA A 34 34.53 -4.03 -45.36
N ASP A 35 34.02 -4.10 -46.59
CA ASP A 35 34.83 -4.33 -47.79
C ASP A 35 34.24 -3.45 -48.91
N GLY A 36 35.13 -2.73 -49.60
CA GLY A 36 34.80 -1.57 -50.43
C GLY A 36 33.93 -1.87 -51.64
N ASP A 37 33.12 -0.90 -52.05
CA ASP A 37 33.46 0.02 -53.14
C ASP A 37 32.42 1.15 -53.19
N GLY A 38 32.83 2.34 -53.62
CA GLY A 38 32.01 3.54 -53.57
C GLY A 38 30.89 3.57 -54.62
N ALA A 39 29.66 3.80 -54.18
CA ALA A 39 28.59 4.30 -55.04
C ALA A 39 27.49 5.06 -54.26
N SER A 40 27.42 6.37 -54.55
CA SER A 40 26.25 7.26 -54.56
C SER A 40 25.20 7.19 -53.46
N GLY A 41 25.04 8.31 -52.76
CA GLY A 41 24.13 8.51 -51.64
C GLY A 41 22.64 8.41 -51.97
N SER A 42 21.93 7.80 -51.02
CA SER A 42 20.49 7.93 -50.84
C SER A 42 20.23 8.73 -49.57
N GLU A 43 19.53 9.87 -49.68
CA GLU A 43 19.19 10.80 -48.59
C GLU A 43 18.13 10.28 -47.60
N ASP A 44 18.04 8.97 -47.36
CA ASP A 44 17.06 8.38 -46.43
C ASP A 44 17.72 7.40 -45.44
N ALA A 45 18.91 7.77 -44.93
CA ALA A 45 19.61 7.06 -43.86
C ALA A 45 18.92 7.30 -42.49
N GLY A 46 17.64 6.93 -42.37
CA GLY A 46 16.88 7.02 -41.14
C GLY A 46 17.24 5.87 -40.19
N GLY A 47 17.93 6.17 -39.09
CA GLY A 47 18.19 5.20 -38.02
C GLY A 47 16.91 4.53 -37.48
N ALA A 48 17.06 3.40 -36.79
CA ALA A 48 15.92 2.63 -36.27
C ALA A 48 15.09 3.45 -35.26
N THR A 49 13.76 3.27 -35.28
CA THR A 49 12.87 3.89 -34.28
C THR A 49 12.81 3.04 -33.01
N VAL A 50 13.07 3.65 -31.86
CA VAL A 50 12.97 2.98 -30.56
C VAL A 50 11.51 2.97 -30.10
N VAL A 51 10.93 1.78 -29.93
CA VAL A 51 9.60 1.58 -29.35
C VAL A 51 9.77 1.25 -27.88
N TRP A 52 9.48 2.22 -27.01
CA TRP A 52 9.55 2.09 -25.56
C TRP A 52 8.25 1.47 -25.05
N ALA A 53 8.25 0.16 -24.80
CA ALA A 53 7.15 -0.52 -24.15
C ALA A 53 7.28 -0.35 -22.62
N VAL A 54 6.60 0.64 -22.07
CA VAL A 54 6.67 1.00 -20.65
C VAL A 54 5.75 0.08 -19.85
N THR A 55 6.32 -0.90 -19.16
CA THR A 55 5.59 -1.95 -18.44
C THR A 55 5.11 -1.47 -17.07
N SER A 56 4.09 -2.15 -16.53
CA SER A 56 3.37 -1.75 -15.31
C SER A 56 2.94 -0.27 -15.38
N ALA A 57 2.44 0.18 -16.54
CA ALA A 57 2.09 1.58 -16.77
C ALA A 57 0.91 2.08 -15.92
N ASN A 58 0.04 1.17 -15.48
CA ASN A 58 -1.06 1.44 -14.55
C ASN A 58 -0.65 1.37 -13.08
N HIS A 59 0.63 1.18 -12.75
CA HIS A 59 1.13 1.17 -11.37
C HIS A 59 1.92 2.47 -11.08
N GLU A 60 1.68 3.04 -9.90
CA GLU A 60 2.36 4.22 -9.37
C GLU A 60 2.40 4.20 -7.83
N ASN A 61 3.34 4.91 -7.22
CA ASN A 61 3.49 5.04 -5.76
C ASN A 61 3.56 3.70 -5.01
N THR A 62 4.21 2.69 -5.57
CA THR A 62 4.57 1.45 -4.85
C THR A 62 6.08 1.25 -4.82
N ARG A 63 6.60 0.45 -3.87
CA ARG A 63 8.04 0.14 -3.82
C ARG A 63 8.57 -0.34 -5.17
N ARG A 64 7.78 -1.18 -5.85
CA ARG A 64 8.11 -1.79 -7.15
C ARG A 64 7.87 -0.84 -8.34
N ASN A 65 6.95 0.12 -8.19
CA ASN A 65 6.61 1.11 -9.22
C ASN A 65 6.46 2.53 -8.65
N PRO A 66 7.56 3.19 -8.26
CA PRO A 66 7.48 4.46 -7.53
C PRO A 66 7.17 5.66 -8.44
N VAL A 67 7.49 5.60 -9.74
CA VAL A 67 7.27 6.71 -10.68
C VAL A 67 6.07 6.44 -11.58
N PRO A 68 5.09 7.36 -11.67
CA PRO A 68 3.90 7.17 -12.51
C PRO A 68 4.22 7.25 -14.00
N TYR A 69 3.40 6.56 -14.84
CA TYR A 69 3.65 6.44 -16.27
C TYR A 69 3.90 7.77 -16.98
N HIS A 70 3.03 8.77 -16.76
CA HIS A 70 3.15 10.08 -17.42
C HIS A 70 4.48 10.80 -17.11
N ARG A 71 5.12 10.50 -15.97
CA ARG A 71 6.46 11.04 -15.64
C ARG A 71 7.57 10.23 -16.29
N ARG A 72 7.41 8.92 -16.41
CA ARG A 72 8.32 8.04 -17.16
C ARG A 72 8.31 8.40 -18.64
N GLU A 73 7.14 8.57 -19.23
CA GLU A 73 6.95 9.05 -20.62
C GLU A 73 7.62 10.40 -20.84
N ALA A 74 7.40 11.39 -19.97
CA ALA A 74 8.06 12.68 -20.06
C ALA A 74 9.60 12.60 -19.95
N ALA A 75 10.14 11.66 -19.17
CA ALA A 75 11.57 11.41 -19.07
C ALA A 75 12.11 10.75 -20.35
N ILE A 76 11.38 9.77 -20.90
CA ILE A 76 11.73 9.08 -22.15
C ILE A 76 11.71 10.05 -23.32
N GLU A 77 10.68 10.88 -23.49
CA GLU A 77 10.60 11.85 -24.58
C GLU A 77 11.78 12.83 -24.56
N ARG A 78 12.12 13.36 -23.38
CA ARG A 78 13.29 14.25 -23.24
C ARG A 78 14.61 13.51 -23.43
N PHE A 79 14.71 12.28 -22.94
CA PHE A 79 15.86 11.42 -23.16
C PHE A 79 16.08 11.19 -24.65
N SER A 80 15.02 10.85 -25.39
CA SER A 80 15.05 10.58 -26.82
C SER A 80 15.52 11.78 -27.62
N VAL A 81 14.99 12.98 -27.34
CA VAL A 81 15.45 14.22 -27.99
C VAL A 81 16.93 14.50 -27.72
N LEU A 82 17.35 14.42 -26.46
CA LEU A 82 18.74 14.72 -26.07
C LEU A 82 19.75 13.66 -26.54
N ALA A 83 19.31 12.40 -26.69
CA ALA A 83 20.13 11.31 -27.20
C ALA A 83 20.11 11.21 -28.74
N GLY A 84 19.26 11.99 -29.42
CA GLY A 84 19.08 11.94 -30.87
C GLY A 84 18.37 10.67 -31.36
N LEU A 85 17.47 10.11 -30.56
CA LEU A 85 16.73 8.89 -30.85
C LEU A 85 15.32 9.22 -31.34
N ARG A 86 14.95 8.69 -32.51
CA ARG A 86 13.55 8.65 -32.93
C ARG A 86 12.83 7.61 -32.08
N SER A 87 11.77 8.02 -31.38
CA SER A 87 11.10 7.15 -30.40
C SER A 87 9.58 7.20 -30.49
N VAL A 88 8.96 6.11 -30.04
CA VAL A 88 7.53 5.99 -29.77
C VAL A 88 7.38 5.37 -28.37
N VAL A 89 6.56 5.95 -27.51
CA VAL A 89 6.33 5.46 -26.15
C VAL A 89 4.95 4.81 -26.08
N VAL A 90 4.87 3.60 -25.52
CA VAL A 90 3.64 2.82 -25.44
C VAL A 90 3.42 2.35 -24.00
N PRO A 91 2.28 2.65 -23.36
CA PRO A 91 1.95 2.11 -22.05
C PRO A 91 1.55 0.63 -22.18
N VAL A 92 2.20 -0.23 -21.39
CA VAL A 92 1.85 -1.65 -21.26
C VAL A 92 1.38 -1.89 -19.83
N PHE A 93 0.11 -2.24 -19.68
CA PHE A 93 -0.50 -2.45 -18.36
C PHE A 93 -0.03 -3.77 -17.77
N ASP A 94 0.09 -3.78 -16.45
CA ASP A 94 0.44 -4.98 -15.70
C ASP A 94 -0.67 -6.02 -15.85
N THR A 95 -0.28 -7.29 -15.98
CA THR A 95 -1.20 -8.43 -15.99
C THR A 95 -0.70 -9.48 -15.03
N VAL A 96 -1.57 -10.41 -14.65
CA VAL A 96 -1.17 -11.61 -13.91
C VAL A 96 0.03 -12.28 -14.61
N PRO A 97 1.05 -12.76 -13.86
CA PRO A 97 2.22 -13.39 -14.47
C PRO A 97 1.83 -14.45 -15.51
N THR A 98 2.43 -14.36 -16.69
CA THR A 98 2.10 -15.21 -17.83
C THR A 98 3.30 -15.41 -18.74
N ASP A 99 3.44 -16.61 -19.29
CA ASP A 99 4.46 -16.95 -20.29
C ASP A 99 4.21 -16.29 -21.67
N ARG A 100 3.08 -15.59 -21.81
CA ARG A 100 2.65 -14.88 -23.03
C ARG A 100 2.90 -13.38 -22.98
N PHE A 101 3.66 -12.89 -22.00
CA PHE A 101 3.88 -11.46 -21.79
C PHE A 101 4.45 -10.73 -23.02
N ALA A 102 5.37 -11.36 -23.77
CA ALA A 102 5.91 -10.81 -25.01
C ALA A 102 4.82 -10.60 -26.09
N GLU A 103 3.91 -11.56 -26.26
CA GLU A 103 2.78 -11.42 -27.20
C GLU A 103 1.83 -10.29 -26.77
N VAL A 104 1.54 -10.19 -25.46
CA VAL A 104 0.70 -9.11 -24.93
C VAL A 104 1.32 -7.76 -25.26
N THR A 105 2.62 -7.60 -25.01
CA THR A 105 3.35 -6.37 -25.32
C THR A 105 3.28 -6.01 -26.80
N LEU A 106 3.52 -6.97 -27.70
CA LEU A 106 3.46 -6.75 -29.15
C LEU A 106 2.05 -6.33 -29.60
N LYS A 107 1.01 -7.01 -29.10
CA LYS A 107 -0.40 -6.67 -29.39
C LYS A 107 -0.77 -5.28 -28.86
N THR A 108 -0.29 -4.90 -27.68
CA THR A 108 -0.50 -3.56 -27.12
C THR A 108 0.18 -2.49 -27.98
N VAL A 109 1.40 -2.72 -28.45
CA VAL A 109 2.10 -1.81 -29.38
C VAL A 109 1.30 -1.66 -30.67
N ALA A 110 0.90 -2.76 -31.31
CA ALA A 110 0.11 -2.73 -32.53
C ALA A 110 -1.22 -1.97 -32.33
N ALA A 111 -1.96 -2.27 -31.25
CA ALA A 111 -3.23 -1.62 -30.97
C ALA A 111 -3.09 -0.11 -30.67
N SER A 112 -2.01 0.30 -30.01
CA SER A 112 -1.82 1.71 -29.59
C SER A 112 -1.23 2.59 -30.69
N THR A 113 -0.47 2.01 -31.62
CA THR A 113 0.35 2.77 -32.58
C THR A 113 0.09 2.42 -34.04
N GLY A 114 -0.56 1.28 -34.31
CA GLY A 114 -0.65 0.70 -35.65
C GLY A 114 0.66 0.06 -36.14
N LEU A 115 1.71 -0.01 -35.30
CA LEU A 115 2.99 -0.62 -35.65
C LEU A 115 2.98 -2.13 -35.38
N GLU A 116 3.01 -2.91 -36.44
CA GLU A 116 3.20 -4.36 -36.37
C GLU A 116 4.68 -4.68 -36.33
N LEU A 117 5.19 -4.99 -35.13
CA LEU A 117 6.60 -5.35 -34.94
C LEU A 117 6.82 -6.83 -35.24
N THR A 118 7.77 -7.14 -36.13
CA THR A 118 8.06 -8.52 -36.54
C THR A 118 9.53 -8.88 -36.31
N PRO A 119 9.87 -10.17 -36.21
CA PRO A 119 11.27 -10.60 -36.15
C PRO A 119 12.14 -10.11 -37.33
N ALA A 120 11.53 -9.87 -38.50
CA ALA A 120 12.23 -9.46 -39.71
C ALA A 120 12.72 -8.01 -39.65
N ASP A 121 11.99 -7.13 -38.95
CA ASP A 121 12.24 -5.69 -38.94
C ASP A 121 12.54 -5.13 -37.55
N THR A 122 12.51 -5.96 -36.50
CA THR A 122 12.65 -5.51 -35.12
C THR A 122 13.75 -6.28 -34.38
N VAL A 123 14.55 -5.55 -33.60
CA VAL A 123 15.44 -6.12 -32.57
C VAL A 123 14.87 -5.74 -31.20
N VAL A 124 14.91 -6.67 -30.24
CA VAL A 124 14.45 -6.41 -28.87
C VAL A 124 15.65 -6.10 -27.99
N ALA A 125 15.68 -4.87 -27.45
CA ALA A 125 16.67 -4.46 -26.46
C ALA A 125 16.18 -4.86 -25.06
N CYS A 126 16.73 -5.92 -24.46
CA CYS A 126 16.25 -6.44 -23.17
C CYS A 126 17.38 -7.08 -22.36
N SER A 127 17.65 -6.57 -21.15
CA SER A 127 18.65 -7.09 -20.21
C SER A 127 18.12 -8.10 -19.18
N THR A 128 16.80 -8.39 -19.20
CA THR A 128 16.19 -9.40 -18.31
C THR A 128 16.11 -10.75 -19.04
N PRO A 129 16.85 -11.79 -18.60
CA PRO A 129 16.94 -13.06 -19.33
C PRO A 129 15.59 -13.75 -19.54
N GLU A 130 14.72 -13.76 -18.53
CA GLU A 130 13.43 -14.43 -18.60
C GLU A 130 12.51 -13.79 -19.63
N VAL A 131 12.55 -12.45 -19.73
CA VAL A 131 11.78 -11.68 -20.71
C VAL A 131 12.38 -11.82 -22.11
N ALA A 132 13.71 -11.76 -22.23
CA ALA A 132 14.41 -11.98 -23.50
C ALA A 132 14.05 -13.35 -24.11
N ALA A 133 14.07 -14.41 -23.29
CA ALA A 133 13.69 -15.75 -23.71
C ALA A 133 12.25 -15.84 -24.25
N MET A 134 11.32 -15.01 -23.78
CA MET A 134 9.96 -14.95 -24.33
C MET A 134 9.94 -14.40 -25.76
N TYR A 135 10.75 -13.38 -26.06
CA TYR A 135 10.86 -12.81 -27.39
C TYR A 135 11.65 -13.70 -28.36
N GLU A 136 12.69 -14.39 -27.88
CA GLU A 136 13.44 -15.38 -28.67
C GLU A 136 12.54 -16.54 -29.15
N ARG A 137 11.64 -17.02 -28.30
CA ARG A 137 10.64 -18.03 -28.69
C ARG A 137 9.71 -17.56 -29.81
N LEU A 138 9.51 -16.24 -29.94
CA LEU A 138 8.76 -15.62 -31.03
C LEU A 138 9.64 -15.30 -32.26
N GLY A 139 10.92 -15.65 -32.22
CA GLY A 139 11.88 -15.49 -33.32
C GLY A 139 12.63 -14.15 -33.35
N PHE A 140 12.42 -13.26 -32.38
CA PHE A 140 13.09 -11.96 -32.36
C PHE A 140 14.58 -12.10 -32.01
N ARG A 141 15.41 -11.24 -32.61
CA ARG A 141 16.80 -11.05 -32.20
C ARG A 141 16.86 -10.20 -30.94
N ILE A 142 17.72 -10.56 -30.00
CA ILE A 142 17.92 -9.85 -28.73
C ILE A 142 19.22 -9.05 -28.77
N ALA A 143 19.15 -7.81 -28.29
CA ALA A 143 20.28 -7.02 -27.84
C ALA A 143 20.20 -6.93 -26.32
N GLY A 144 21.18 -7.49 -25.61
CA GLY A 144 21.15 -7.70 -24.15
C GLY A 144 21.37 -6.43 -23.32
N VAL A 145 21.66 -5.28 -23.94
CA VAL A 145 21.83 -3.98 -23.27
C VAL A 145 22.91 -4.04 -22.20
N GLU A 146 22.58 -3.90 -20.91
CA GLU A 146 23.56 -4.00 -19.82
C GLU A 146 24.20 -5.40 -19.73
N ALA A 147 23.50 -6.46 -20.20
CA ALA A 147 24.00 -7.83 -20.14
C ALA A 147 25.06 -8.16 -21.23
N ASP A 148 25.21 -7.32 -22.26
CA ASP A 148 26.16 -7.54 -23.36
C ASP A 148 27.56 -6.96 -23.10
N VAL A 149 27.75 -6.25 -21.98
CA VAL A 149 28.96 -5.45 -21.73
C VAL A 149 29.71 -5.99 -20.51
N GLU A 150 31.04 -6.11 -20.63
CA GLU A 150 31.92 -6.51 -19.53
C GLU A 150 32.98 -5.43 -19.27
N PRO A 151 33.10 -4.91 -18.02
CA PRO A 151 32.24 -5.20 -16.88
C PRO A 151 30.82 -4.65 -17.05
N ALA A 152 29.83 -5.38 -16.53
CA ALA A 152 28.42 -4.99 -16.63
C ALA A 152 28.20 -3.59 -16.01
N PRO A 153 27.59 -2.64 -16.75
CA PRO A 153 27.23 -1.35 -16.19
C PRO A 153 26.13 -1.50 -15.13
N VAL A 154 26.08 -0.53 -14.20
CA VAL A 154 25.08 -0.49 -13.13
C VAL A 154 23.67 -0.43 -13.74
N ARG A 155 22.78 -1.34 -13.35
CA ARG A 155 21.43 -1.44 -13.92
C ARG A 155 20.58 -0.25 -13.44
N PRO A 156 19.59 0.20 -14.25
CA PRO A 156 18.74 1.33 -13.88
C PRO A 156 18.05 1.19 -12.53
N TRP A 157 17.64 -0.04 -12.16
CA TRP A 157 17.03 -0.30 -10.86
C TRP A 157 18.02 -0.10 -9.70
N ASP A 158 19.27 -0.54 -9.84
CA ASP A 158 20.30 -0.33 -8.82
C ASP A 158 20.63 1.15 -8.67
N VAL A 159 20.62 1.92 -9.77
CA VAL A 159 20.75 3.38 -9.72
C VAL A 159 19.57 4.03 -8.98
N LEU A 160 18.34 3.51 -9.16
CA LEU A 160 17.16 3.97 -8.43
C LEU A 160 17.26 3.65 -6.93
N LEU A 161 17.81 2.50 -6.55
CA LEU A 161 18.04 2.13 -5.15
C LEU A 161 19.08 3.06 -4.49
N ARG A 162 20.17 3.40 -5.19
CA ARG A 162 21.12 4.43 -4.70
C ARG A 162 20.44 5.78 -4.46
N LEU A 163 19.51 6.17 -5.34
CA LEU A 163 18.70 7.37 -5.12
C LEU A 163 17.84 7.24 -3.85
N ALA A 164 17.23 6.06 -3.63
CA ALA A 164 16.43 5.80 -2.45
C ALA A 164 17.27 5.86 -1.15
N ASP A 165 18.53 5.44 -1.21
CA ASP A 165 19.50 5.49 -0.11
C ASP A 165 20.17 6.87 0.09
N ASP A 166 19.75 7.89 -0.67
CA ASP A 166 20.35 9.24 -0.71
C ASP A 166 21.84 9.26 -1.11
N ASP A 167 22.33 8.20 -1.79
CA ASP A 167 23.69 8.15 -2.34
C ASP A 167 23.81 9.08 -3.56
N PRO A 168 24.60 10.17 -3.48
CA PRO A 168 24.68 11.16 -4.56
C PRO A 168 25.18 10.60 -5.91
N SER A 169 25.85 9.43 -5.91
CA SER A 169 26.41 8.80 -7.11
C SER A 169 25.35 8.41 -8.15
N TRP A 170 24.08 8.30 -7.77
CA TRP A 170 22.98 8.03 -8.71
C TRP A 170 22.94 9.08 -9.84
N ARG A 171 23.28 10.34 -9.55
CA ARG A 171 23.24 11.45 -10.52
C ARG A 171 24.30 11.31 -11.61
N ASP A 172 25.44 10.71 -11.29
CA ASP A 172 26.54 10.51 -12.23
C ASP A 172 26.18 9.45 -13.28
N LEU A 173 25.47 8.40 -12.85
CA LEU A 173 25.02 7.29 -13.70
C LEU A 173 23.76 7.64 -14.53
N THR A 174 22.94 8.55 -14.02
CA THR A 174 21.64 8.88 -14.60
C THR A 174 21.75 9.86 -15.77
N HIS A 175 20.93 9.67 -16.79
CA HIS A 175 20.88 10.60 -17.92
C HIS A 175 20.32 11.98 -17.48
N PRO A 176 20.90 13.11 -17.94
CA PRO A 176 20.46 14.45 -17.53
C PRO A 176 18.96 14.74 -17.74
N ALA A 177 18.34 14.11 -18.75
CA ALA A 177 16.90 14.26 -18.99
C ALA A 177 16.06 13.74 -17.81
N THR A 178 16.43 12.59 -17.26
CA THR A 178 15.78 11.98 -16.10
C THR A 178 16.00 12.85 -14.86
N VAL A 179 17.24 13.29 -14.62
CA VAL A 179 17.57 14.20 -13.50
C VAL A 179 16.73 15.48 -13.55
N ASP A 180 16.57 16.06 -14.74
CA ASP A 180 15.75 17.26 -14.93
C ASP A 180 14.26 17.03 -14.61
N VAL A 181 13.67 15.94 -15.10
CA VAL A 181 12.27 15.58 -14.79
C VAL A 181 12.11 15.34 -13.28
N TYR A 182 13.03 14.60 -12.67
CA TYR A 182 13.01 14.31 -11.25
C TYR A 182 13.05 15.59 -10.41
N ARG A 183 13.94 16.52 -10.74
CA ARG A 183 14.05 17.81 -10.05
C ARG A 183 12.79 18.67 -10.20
N ARG A 184 12.20 18.73 -11.41
CA ARG A 184 11.00 19.54 -11.67
C ARG A 184 9.77 19.07 -10.88
N TYR A 185 9.63 17.76 -10.71
CA TYR A 185 8.46 17.16 -10.06
C TYR A 185 8.78 16.56 -8.68
N ARG A 186 9.98 16.81 -8.15
CA ARG A 186 10.47 16.29 -6.86
C ARG A 186 10.34 14.76 -6.74
N LEU A 187 10.59 14.04 -7.85
CA LEU A 187 10.45 12.59 -7.88
C LEU A 187 11.54 11.89 -7.07
N ASP A 188 12.66 12.55 -6.82
CA ASP A 188 13.71 12.03 -5.94
C ASP A 188 13.23 11.92 -4.48
N GLN A 189 12.40 12.87 -4.02
CA GLN A 189 11.76 12.80 -2.70
C GLN A 189 10.68 11.72 -2.67
N LEU A 190 9.88 11.65 -3.74
CA LEU A 190 8.84 10.62 -3.89
C LEU A 190 9.44 9.20 -3.85
N VAL A 191 10.45 8.92 -4.67
CA VAL A 191 11.08 7.59 -4.74
C VAL A 191 11.69 7.22 -3.39
N ARG A 192 12.40 8.13 -2.71
CA ARG A 192 12.92 7.90 -1.35
C ARG A 192 11.81 7.53 -0.37
N SER A 193 10.70 8.26 -0.40
CA SER A 193 9.57 8.01 0.51
C SER A 193 8.88 6.67 0.25
N VAL A 194 8.75 6.27 -1.02
CA VAL A 194 7.99 5.08 -1.43
C VAL A 194 8.84 3.81 -1.35
N VAL A 195 10.12 3.86 -1.72
CA VAL A 195 11.00 2.68 -1.72
C VAL A 195 11.39 2.26 -0.31
N ASN A 196 11.66 3.21 0.58
CA ASN A 196 12.03 2.95 1.98
C ASN A 196 10.82 2.83 2.92
N ASP A 197 9.61 2.82 2.36
CA ASP A 197 8.38 2.67 3.11
C ASP A 197 8.37 1.32 3.83
N PRO A 198 8.23 1.23 5.16
CA PRO A 198 8.29 -0.05 5.90
C PRO A 198 7.01 -0.89 5.84
N VAL A 199 5.87 -0.34 5.40
CA VAL A 199 4.54 -0.95 5.57
C VAL A 199 3.88 -1.35 4.24
N VAL A 200 4.24 -0.72 3.13
CA VAL A 200 3.65 -1.04 1.82
C VAL A 200 4.38 -2.19 1.15
N GLY A 201 3.68 -3.29 0.85
CA GLY A 201 4.21 -4.39 0.06
C GLY A 201 4.50 -4.01 -1.40
N ASP A 202 5.19 -4.87 -2.15
CA ASP A 202 5.70 -4.55 -3.51
C ASP A 202 4.61 -4.08 -4.50
N GLU A 203 3.40 -4.64 -4.42
CA GLU A 203 2.24 -4.29 -5.27
C GLU A 203 1.28 -3.27 -4.62
N GLY A 204 1.63 -2.78 -3.43
CA GLY A 204 0.95 -1.70 -2.75
C GLY A 204 -0.39 -2.06 -2.12
N GLY A 205 -0.44 -3.22 -1.49
CA GLY A 205 -1.39 -3.59 -0.43
C GLY A 205 -0.66 -3.78 0.91
N LEU A 206 -1.43 -3.83 2.02
CA LEU A 206 -0.90 -4.11 3.37
C LEU A 206 -0.60 -5.60 3.57
N THR A 207 -1.42 -6.47 2.98
CA THR A 207 -1.21 -7.92 2.91
C THR A 207 -1.56 -8.44 1.52
N THR A 208 -0.98 -9.59 1.15
CA THR A 208 -1.26 -10.27 -0.13
C THR A 208 -2.52 -11.14 -0.08
N THR A 209 -3.16 -11.27 1.08
CA THR A 209 -4.24 -12.24 1.36
C THR A 209 -5.61 -11.59 1.63
N ARG A 210 -5.71 -10.26 1.70
CA ARG A 210 -6.96 -9.55 2.03
C ARG A 210 -7.92 -9.51 0.84
N ASP A 211 -9.19 -9.87 1.06
CA ASP A 211 -10.26 -9.64 0.09
C ASP A 211 -10.76 -8.18 0.17
N TYR A 212 -10.23 -7.33 -0.72
CA TYR A 212 -10.56 -5.91 -0.76
C TYR A 212 -12.02 -5.61 -1.12
N ARG A 213 -12.75 -6.55 -1.76
CA ARG A 213 -14.16 -6.34 -2.09
C ARG A 213 -15.02 -6.42 -0.85
N THR A 214 -14.94 -7.55 -0.14
CA THR A 214 -15.66 -7.76 1.13
C THR A 214 -15.29 -6.67 2.15
N TYR A 215 -14.03 -6.24 2.15
CA TYR A 215 -13.56 -5.12 2.98
C TYR A 215 -14.23 -3.78 2.63
N ALA A 216 -14.32 -3.42 1.35
CA ALA A 216 -14.95 -2.18 0.91
C ALA A 216 -16.46 -2.14 1.22
N GLU A 217 -17.15 -3.27 1.07
CA GLU A 217 -18.57 -3.42 1.42
C GLU A 217 -18.78 -3.21 2.93
N ALA A 218 -18.00 -3.90 3.78
CA ALA A 218 -18.08 -3.75 5.23
C ALA A 218 -17.78 -2.31 5.72
N PHE A 219 -16.84 -1.60 5.08
CA PHE A 219 -16.56 -0.20 5.39
C PHE A 219 -17.71 0.72 5.00
N SER A 220 -18.36 0.45 3.87
CA SER A 220 -19.50 1.22 3.39
C SER A 220 -20.71 1.04 4.30
N ASP A 221 -21.01 -0.20 4.73
CA ASP A 221 -22.11 -0.50 5.66
C ASP A 221 -21.93 0.20 7.01
N ALA A 222 -20.68 0.31 7.49
CA ALA A 222 -20.36 0.98 8.73
C ALA A 222 -20.25 2.52 8.60
N ALA A 223 -20.23 3.07 7.39
CA ALA A 223 -19.90 4.48 7.14
C ALA A 223 -20.87 5.45 7.83
N GLN A 224 -22.18 5.17 7.76
CA GLN A 224 -23.20 6.03 8.39
C GLN A 224 -22.98 6.15 9.90
N ARG A 225 -22.79 5.01 10.58
CA ARG A 225 -22.50 4.97 12.02
C ARG A 225 -21.21 5.71 12.37
N LYS A 226 -20.16 5.56 11.55
CA LYS A 226 -18.88 6.26 11.73
C LYS A 226 -19.08 7.77 11.59
N TRP A 227 -19.81 8.21 10.56
CA TRP A 227 -20.10 9.61 10.31
C TRP A 227 -20.93 10.24 11.43
N ASP A 228 -22.03 9.60 11.83
CA ASP A 228 -22.90 10.09 12.91
C ASP A 228 -22.14 10.29 14.22
N ALA A 229 -21.13 9.47 14.49
CA ALA A 229 -20.31 9.56 15.69
C ALA A 229 -19.33 10.74 15.69
N VAL A 230 -19.07 11.39 14.55
CA VAL A 230 -18.02 12.42 14.44
C VAL A 230 -18.47 13.73 13.79
N ARG A 231 -19.57 13.73 13.03
CA ARG A 231 -20.00 14.85 12.17
C ARG A 231 -20.12 16.19 12.88
N GLU A 232 -20.49 16.19 14.16
CA GLU A 232 -20.61 17.41 14.98
C GLU A 232 -19.26 18.08 15.31
N HIS A 233 -18.16 17.33 15.20
CA HIS A 233 -16.82 17.82 15.49
C HIS A 233 -16.05 18.27 14.25
N VAL A 234 -16.52 17.89 13.06
CA VAL A 234 -15.89 18.24 11.78
C VAL A 234 -15.93 19.74 11.55
N ARG A 235 -14.78 20.31 11.20
CA ARG A 235 -14.60 21.72 10.82
C ARG A 235 -14.57 21.85 9.29
N PRO A 236 -15.38 22.76 8.70
CA PRO A 236 -15.29 23.10 7.28
C PRO A 236 -13.91 23.66 6.92
N GLY A 237 -13.54 23.55 5.64
CA GLY A 237 -12.22 23.96 5.13
C GLY A 237 -11.58 22.81 4.38
N ARG A 238 -10.40 22.34 4.80
CA ARG A 238 -9.80 21.11 4.27
C ARG A 238 -10.05 19.93 5.20
N ILE A 239 -10.80 18.95 4.70
CA ILE A 239 -11.21 17.74 5.43
C ILE A 239 -10.50 16.55 4.80
N VAL A 240 -9.71 15.86 5.62
CA VAL A 240 -8.89 14.72 5.21
C VAL A 240 -9.41 13.46 5.90
N ASP A 241 -9.71 12.42 5.14
CA ASP A 241 -9.95 11.07 5.63
C ASP A 241 -8.74 10.19 5.28
N VAL A 242 -7.98 9.77 6.29
CA VAL A 242 -6.79 8.94 6.10
C VAL A 242 -7.16 7.48 6.35
N GLY A 243 -6.80 6.62 5.39
CA GLY A 243 -7.33 5.25 5.32
C GLY A 243 -8.79 5.27 4.89
N CYS A 244 -9.13 6.10 3.90
CA CYS A 244 -10.53 6.36 3.53
C CYS A 244 -11.25 5.15 2.91
N GLY A 245 -10.54 4.06 2.63
CA GLY A 245 -11.08 2.90 1.94
C GLY A 245 -11.63 3.29 0.57
N ALA A 246 -12.86 2.90 0.29
CA ALA A 246 -13.60 3.27 -0.92
C ALA A 246 -14.34 4.63 -0.81
N GLY A 247 -13.94 5.50 0.12
CA GLY A 247 -14.40 6.89 0.21
C GLY A 247 -15.80 7.10 0.82
N ALA A 248 -16.40 6.07 1.41
CA ALA A 248 -17.80 6.08 1.85
C ALA A 248 -18.12 7.16 2.91
N VAL A 249 -17.18 7.48 3.82
CA VAL A 249 -17.38 8.56 4.78
C VAL A 249 -17.34 9.93 4.10
N LEU A 250 -16.48 10.12 3.10
CA LEU A 250 -16.45 11.35 2.30
C LEU A 250 -17.72 11.52 1.46
N GLU A 251 -18.36 10.44 1.01
CA GLU A 251 -19.68 10.51 0.36
C GLU A 251 -20.76 11.07 1.30
N LEU A 252 -20.65 10.79 2.60
CA LEU A 252 -21.56 11.35 3.60
C LEU A 252 -21.22 12.81 3.90
N ALA A 253 -19.93 13.15 3.99
CA ALA A 253 -19.48 14.54 4.15
C ALA A 253 -19.90 15.42 2.94
N ASP A 254 -19.87 14.88 1.72
CA ASP A 254 -20.33 15.54 0.49
C ASP A 254 -21.80 16.00 0.57
N ARG A 255 -22.63 15.21 1.25
CA ARG A 255 -24.07 15.47 1.39
C ARG A 255 -24.40 16.51 2.46
N GLU A 256 -23.43 16.88 3.29
CA GLU A 256 -23.64 17.80 4.40
C GLU A 256 -23.57 19.25 3.92
N PRO A 257 -24.67 20.03 3.99
CA PRO A 257 -24.70 21.38 3.42
C PRO A 257 -23.63 22.32 3.99
N ALA A 258 -23.25 22.13 5.26
CA ALA A 258 -22.22 22.92 5.93
C ALA A 258 -20.81 22.68 5.38
N LEU A 259 -20.58 21.57 4.66
CA LEU A 259 -19.29 21.16 4.14
C LEU A 259 -19.17 21.37 2.62
N ARG A 260 -20.19 21.94 1.98
CA ARG A 260 -20.28 22.11 0.52
C ARG A 260 -19.08 22.82 -0.09
N GLU A 261 -18.52 23.81 0.59
CA GLU A 261 -17.36 24.59 0.12
C GLU A 261 -16.02 24.02 0.60
N SER A 262 -16.02 22.87 1.28
CA SER A 262 -14.82 22.23 1.80
C SER A 262 -14.10 21.41 0.73
N ASP A 263 -12.77 21.32 0.84
CA ASP A 263 -11.97 20.30 0.17
C ASP A 263 -12.20 18.96 0.88
N LEU A 264 -12.70 17.96 0.18
CA LEU A 264 -12.85 16.59 0.69
C LEU A 264 -11.73 15.72 0.16
N ILE A 265 -10.84 15.25 1.02
CA ILE A 265 -9.60 14.58 0.60
C ILE A 265 -9.52 13.18 1.19
N GLY A 266 -9.55 12.16 0.35
CA GLY A 266 -9.28 10.78 0.75
C GLY A 266 -7.82 10.41 0.52
N VAL A 267 -7.19 9.82 1.53
CA VAL A 267 -5.84 9.25 1.43
C VAL A 267 -5.94 7.74 1.64
N GLU A 268 -5.53 6.97 0.65
CA GLU A 268 -5.58 5.51 0.68
C GLU A 268 -4.26 4.93 0.19
N VAL A 269 -3.79 3.85 0.81
CA VAL A 269 -2.54 3.20 0.43
C VAL A 269 -2.79 2.03 -0.53
N ALA A 270 -3.87 1.29 -0.30
CA ALA A 270 -4.26 0.12 -1.07
C ALA A 270 -4.75 0.54 -2.46
N ARG A 271 -4.09 0.01 -3.50
CA ARG A 271 -4.39 0.36 -4.89
C ARG A 271 -5.87 0.20 -5.23
N HIS A 272 -6.44 -0.96 -4.91
CA HIS A 272 -7.78 -1.33 -5.32
C HIS A 272 -8.85 -0.43 -4.69
N LEU A 273 -8.66 -0.04 -3.42
CA LEU A 273 -9.55 0.89 -2.73
C LEU A 273 -9.42 2.32 -3.28
N PHE A 274 -8.20 2.74 -3.60
CA PHE A 274 -7.96 4.01 -4.27
C PHE A 274 -8.60 4.07 -5.68
N GLU A 275 -8.46 3.00 -6.47
CA GLU A 275 -9.07 2.90 -7.81
C GLU A 275 -10.60 2.97 -7.72
N GLU A 276 -11.21 2.35 -6.71
CA GLU A 276 -12.65 2.44 -6.44
C GLU A 276 -13.09 3.88 -6.11
N CYS A 277 -12.32 4.61 -5.29
CA CYS A 277 -12.56 6.02 -5.03
C CYS A 277 -12.56 6.87 -6.30
N VAL A 278 -11.56 6.66 -7.17
CA VAL A 278 -11.45 7.35 -8.47
C VAL A 278 -12.62 6.97 -9.38
N HIS A 279 -13.02 5.70 -9.39
CA HIS A 279 -14.15 5.21 -10.18
C HIS A 279 -15.46 5.87 -9.76
N LYS A 280 -15.80 5.85 -8.46
CA LYS A 280 -16.99 6.50 -7.91
C LYS A 280 -17.02 8.00 -8.22
N LYS A 281 -15.87 8.68 -8.11
CA LYS A 281 -15.76 10.09 -8.51
C LYS A 281 -16.08 10.28 -9.99
N ALA A 282 -15.51 9.46 -10.87
CA ALA A 282 -15.77 9.53 -12.31
C ALA A 282 -17.24 9.23 -12.69
N GLN A 283 -17.93 8.41 -11.89
CA GLN A 283 -19.37 8.14 -12.03
C GLN A 283 -20.28 9.25 -11.48
N GLY A 284 -19.73 10.30 -10.87
CA GLY A 284 -20.51 11.40 -10.31
C GLY A 284 -21.19 11.08 -8.99
N VAL A 285 -20.68 10.11 -8.21
CA VAL A 285 -21.18 9.81 -6.85
C VAL A 285 -21.04 11.02 -5.93
N PHE A 286 -20.01 11.84 -6.14
CA PHE A 286 -19.75 13.06 -5.39
C PHE A 286 -20.31 14.29 -6.12
N THR A 287 -21.01 15.14 -5.39
CA THR A 287 -21.58 16.39 -5.92
C THR A 287 -20.65 17.59 -5.73
N ASN A 288 -19.75 17.53 -4.74
CA ASN A 288 -18.73 18.53 -4.48
C ASN A 288 -17.60 18.44 -5.52
N PRO A 289 -17.30 19.54 -6.26
CA PRO A 289 -16.21 19.55 -7.23
C PRO A 289 -14.82 19.41 -6.59
N ASN A 290 -14.70 19.71 -5.28
CA ASN A 290 -13.45 19.73 -4.51
C ASN A 290 -13.21 18.41 -3.77
N VAL A 291 -13.53 17.28 -4.41
CA VAL A 291 -13.21 15.94 -3.88
C VAL A 291 -11.92 15.43 -4.52
N PHE A 292 -10.93 15.04 -3.72
CA PHE A 292 -9.62 14.59 -4.18
C PHE A 292 -9.25 13.27 -3.53
N PHE A 293 -8.62 12.38 -4.30
CA PHE A 293 -8.08 11.14 -3.77
C PHE A 293 -6.58 11.09 -4.04
N TYR A 294 -5.82 10.65 -3.05
CA TYR A 294 -4.38 10.46 -3.17
C TYR A 294 -3.98 9.06 -2.73
N ARG A 295 -3.21 8.38 -3.58
CA ARG A 295 -2.58 7.12 -3.21
C ARG A 295 -1.24 7.38 -2.51
N ARG A 296 -1.21 7.28 -1.18
CA ARG A 296 -0.01 7.60 -0.36
C ARG A 296 0.02 6.76 0.92
N ASN A 297 1.23 6.42 1.39
CA ASN A 297 1.40 5.97 2.77
C ASN A 297 1.60 7.16 3.71
N VAL A 298 0.96 7.11 4.86
CA VAL A 298 1.03 8.11 5.93
C VAL A 298 2.16 7.87 6.93
N LEU A 299 2.88 6.75 6.82
CA LEU A 299 4.04 6.43 7.66
C LEU A 299 5.35 7.02 7.14
N GLY A 300 5.39 7.46 5.88
CA GLY A 300 6.57 8.01 5.21
C GLY A 300 6.85 9.50 5.44
N GLY A 301 6.04 10.21 6.25
CA GLY A 301 6.22 11.63 6.58
C GLY A 301 4.99 12.51 6.34
N ALA A 302 5.19 13.84 6.30
CA ALA A 302 4.11 14.81 6.18
C ALA A 302 3.34 14.67 4.86
N VAL A 303 2.04 14.34 4.95
CA VAL A 303 1.15 14.17 3.79
C VAL A 303 0.69 15.52 3.22
N PHE A 304 0.59 16.53 4.09
CA PHE A 304 0.10 17.87 3.79
C PHE A 304 1.07 18.92 4.30
N ALA A 305 0.97 20.13 3.76
CA ALA A 305 1.77 21.25 4.22
C ALA A 305 1.44 21.58 5.69
N PRO A 306 2.41 22.10 6.47
CA PRO A 306 2.14 22.54 7.84
C PRO A 306 0.98 23.53 7.89
N ARG A 307 0.13 23.42 8.92
CA ARG A 307 -1.02 24.31 9.17
C ARG A 307 -1.91 24.51 7.94
N SER A 308 -2.34 23.44 7.30
CA SER A 308 -3.17 23.47 6.08
C SER A 308 -4.43 22.60 6.10
N VAL A 309 -4.67 21.84 7.18
CA VAL A 309 -5.81 20.94 7.32
C VAL A 309 -6.70 21.36 8.50
N ASP A 310 -7.99 21.54 8.26
CA ASP A 310 -8.97 21.94 9.27
C ASP A 310 -9.49 20.74 10.07
N THR A 311 -9.74 19.62 9.36
CA THR A 311 -10.17 18.36 9.96
C THR A 311 -9.40 17.19 9.37
N THR A 312 -8.80 16.36 10.23
CA THR A 312 -8.34 15.02 9.87
C THR A 312 -9.23 13.98 10.54
N MET A 313 -9.63 12.95 9.81
CA MET A 313 -10.35 11.79 10.32
C MET A 313 -9.54 10.52 10.06
N THR A 314 -9.57 9.60 11.01
CA THR A 314 -9.01 8.25 10.88
C THR A 314 -9.99 7.25 11.46
N PHE A 315 -10.37 6.24 10.66
CA PHE A 315 -11.28 5.19 11.09
C PHE A 315 -10.65 3.82 10.91
N ALA A 316 -10.41 3.11 12.01
CA ALA A 316 -9.84 1.76 11.97
C ALA A 316 -8.52 1.71 11.17
N LEU A 317 -7.57 2.57 11.54
CA LEU A 317 -6.27 2.74 10.86
C LEU A 317 -5.09 2.72 11.83
N THR A 318 -5.25 3.32 13.01
CA THR A 318 -4.14 3.50 13.95
C THR A 318 -3.64 2.18 14.53
N HIS A 319 -4.49 1.15 14.62
CA HIS A 319 -4.04 -0.20 14.94
C HIS A 319 -3.20 -0.83 13.81
N GLU A 320 -3.46 -0.52 12.54
CA GLU A 320 -2.61 -0.97 11.43
C GLU A 320 -1.23 -0.30 11.51
N ILE A 321 -1.19 1.02 11.80
CA ILE A 321 0.06 1.76 12.03
C ILE A 321 0.87 1.13 13.18
N TRP A 322 0.19 0.81 14.29
CA TRP A 322 0.79 0.13 15.43
C TRP A 322 1.35 -1.24 15.05
N SER A 323 0.60 -2.01 14.27
CA SER A 323 0.88 -3.41 13.99
C SER A 323 1.97 -3.63 12.94
N TYR A 324 1.94 -2.84 11.88
CA TYR A 324 2.88 -2.95 10.76
C TYR A 324 4.10 -2.04 10.90
N GLY A 325 3.99 -0.96 11.70
CA GLY A 325 5.10 -0.06 11.99
C GLY A 325 5.96 -0.47 13.19
N GLU A 326 6.78 0.47 13.66
CA GLU A 326 7.60 0.35 14.87
C GLU A 326 6.80 0.66 16.15
N ARG A 327 5.53 0.22 16.20
CA ARG A 327 4.58 0.46 17.30
C ARG A 327 4.50 1.95 17.67
N MET A 328 4.79 2.28 18.94
CA MET A 328 4.71 3.64 19.47
C MET A 328 5.58 4.65 18.69
N ALA A 329 6.72 4.24 18.17
CA ALA A 329 7.57 5.15 17.39
C ALA A 329 6.90 5.56 16.08
N SER A 330 6.32 4.60 15.34
CA SER A 330 5.54 4.90 14.12
C SER A 330 4.29 5.72 14.44
N LEU A 331 3.56 5.37 15.49
CA LEU A 331 2.34 6.09 15.86
C LEU A 331 2.66 7.54 16.27
N ARG A 332 3.71 7.76 17.07
CA ARG A 332 4.13 9.12 17.44
C ARG A 332 4.54 9.96 16.23
N ARG A 333 5.26 9.39 15.27
CA ARG A 333 5.58 10.09 14.01
C ARG A 333 4.32 10.47 13.23
N PHE A 334 3.35 9.56 13.16
CA PHE A 334 2.06 9.83 12.52
C PHE A 334 1.30 10.97 13.23
N VAL A 335 1.14 10.88 14.56
CA VAL A 335 0.46 11.91 15.36
C VAL A 335 1.17 13.27 15.26
N GLN A 336 2.51 13.29 15.23
CA GLN A 336 3.28 14.52 15.01
C GLN A 336 2.98 15.12 13.63
N ALA A 337 2.96 14.31 12.57
CA ALA A 337 2.63 14.79 11.23
C ALA A 337 1.20 15.35 11.14
N LEU A 338 0.25 14.73 11.85
CA LEU A 338 -1.11 15.27 11.98
C LEU A 338 -1.09 16.61 12.70
N TYR A 339 -0.45 16.71 13.86
CA TYR A 339 -0.34 17.97 14.58
C TYR A 339 0.26 19.08 13.72
N ASP A 340 1.35 18.79 13.01
CA ASP A 340 2.07 19.76 12.20
C ASP A 340 1.19 20.32 11.07
N HIS A 341 0.39 19.45 10.41
CA HIS A 341 -0.48 19.87 9.31
C HIS A 341 -1.80 20.50 9.75
N THR A 342 -2.24 20.29 11.00
CA THR A 342 -3.54 20.80 11.46
C THR A 342 -3.45 22.30 11.67
N VAL A 343 -4.42 23.08 11.21
CA VAL A 343 -4.47 24.54 11.47
C VAL A 343 -4.68 24.82 12.96
N PRO A 344 -4.29 25.99 13.50
CA PRO A 344 -4.72 26.41 14.83
C PRO A 344 -6.25 26.38 14.97
N GLY A 345 -6.77 25.71 16.01
CA GLY A 345 -8.20 25.48 16.19
C GLY A 345 -8.79 24.33 15.36
N GLY A 346 -7.99 23.72 14.47
CA GLY A 346 -8.35 22.52 13.72
C GLY A 346 -8.41 21.28 14.61
N VAL A 347 -8.88 20.17 14.04
CA VAL A 347 -9.18 18.95 14.78
C VAL A 347 -8.67 17.70 14.07
N TRP A 348 -8.16 16.75 14.86
CA TRP A 348 -8.03 15.36 14.45
C TRP A 348 -9.04 14.51 15.21
N ILE A 349 -9.82 13.72 14.48
CA ILE A 349 -10.79 12.78 15.02
C ILE A 349 -10.32 11.35 14.70
N ASN A 350 -10.02 10.57 15.74
CA ASN A 350 -9.66 9.16 15.59
C ASN A 350 -10.78 8.27 16.15
N SER A 351 -11.18 7.26 15.40
CA SER A 351 -12.09 6.21 15.88
C SER A 351 -11.50 4.86 15.56
N ASP A 352 -11.13 4.12 16.60
CA ASP A 352 -10.42 2.86 16.44
C ASP A 352 -10.69 1.86 17.58
N VAL A 353 -10.11 0.68 17.49
CA VAL A 353 -10.06 -0.31 18.57
C VAL A 353 -9.20 0.20 19.73
N CYS A 354 -9.48 -0.30 20.94
CA CYS A 354 -8.80 0.10 22.16
C CYS A 354 -8.48 -1.12 23.02
N GLY A 355 -7.27 -1.15 23.56
CA GLY A 355 -6.90 -2.08 24.62
C GLY A 355 -7.68 -1.79 25.90
N PRO A 356 -7.93 -2.82 26.73
CA PRO A 356 -8.63 -2.67 27.99
C PRO A 356 -7.74 -1.97 29.02
N ASP A 357 -8.33 -1.14 29.89
CA ASP A 357 -7.59 -0.53 31.00
C ASP A 357 -6.91 -1.61 31.86
N GLY A 358 -5.63 -1.40 32.19
CA GLY A 358 -4.84 -2.38 32.95
C GLY A 358 -4.71 -3.69 32.19
N GLN A 359 -4.36 -3.61 30.91
CA GLN A 359 -4.22 -4.74 29.98
C GLN A 359 -3.30 -5.86 30.50
N ASP A 360 -2.30 -5.52 31.31
CA ASP A 360 -1.34 -6.48 31.87
C ASP A 360 -1.90 -7.31 33.03
N ARG A 361 -3.12 -7.00 33.52
CA ARG A 361 -3.72 -7.77 34.61
C ARG A 361 -3.90 -9.22 34.20
N THR A 362 -3.56 -10.14 35.09
CA THR A 362 -3.81 -11.57 34.90
C THR A 362 -5.30 -11.86 35.09
N VAL A 363 -5.88 -12.61 34.15
CA VAL A 363 -7.27 -13.06 34.19
C VAL A 363 -7.36 -14.55 33.87
N HIS A 364 -8.45 -15.17 34.30
CA HIS A 364 -8.89 -16.46 33.81
C HIS A 364 -9.93 -16.23 32.71
N LEU A 365 -9.68 -16.80 31.54
CA LEU A 365 -10.57 -16.80 30.40
C LEU A 365 -11.11 -18.22 30.21
N ARG A 366 -12.41 -18.39 30.45
CA ARG A 366 -13.13 -19.62 30.12
C ARG A 366 -13.63 -19.52 28.69
N LEU A 367 -13.35 -20.53 27.87
CA LEU A 367 -13.76 -20.63 26.47
C LEU A 367 -14.62 -21.88 26.25
N ALA A 368 -15.57 -21.79 25.32
CA ALA A 368 -16.36 -22.94 24.88
C ALA A 368 -15.46 -24.00 24.22
N THR A 369 -15.67 -25.26 24.61
CA THR A 369 -15.01 -26.43 24.03
C THR A 369 -15.97 -27.26 23.17
N THR A 370 -17.26 -26.94 23.19
CA THR A 370 -18.32 -27.75 22.55
C THR A 370 -18.90 -27.12 21.28
N ASP A 371 -18.40 -25.95 20.87
CA ASP A 371 -18.85 -25.18 19.71
C ASP A 371 -18.05 -25.48 18.44
N GLY A 372 -17.23 -26.53 18.43
CA GLY A 372 -16.46 -26.96 17.27
C GLY A 372 -15.51 -28.11 17.59
N VAL A 373 -14.57 -28.38 16.68
CA VAL A 373 -13.57 -29.43 16.83
C VAL A 373 -12.40 -28.98 17.70
N ASN A 374 -11.85 -29.91 18.49
CA ASN A 374 -10.69 -29.68 19.36
C ASN A 374 -9.54 -30.60 18.93
N PRO A 375 -8.76 -30.24 17.89
CA PRO A 375 -7.61 -31.04 17.50
C PRO A 375 -6.58 -31.09 18.64
N PRO A 376 -5.80 -32.17 18.75
CA PRO A 376 -4.82 -32.30 19.83
C PRO A 376 -3.67 -31.28 19.73
N ARG A 377 -3.44 -30.69 18.55
CA ARG A 377 -2.44 -29.64 18.30
C ARG A 377 -2.92 -28.69 17.20
N PRO A 378 -2.55 -27.40 17.25
CA PRO A 378 -2.75 -26.45 16.16
C PRO A 378 -1.89 -26.80 14.94
N ARG A 379 -2.30 -26.32 13.77
CA ARG A 379 -1.53 -26.41 12.52
C ARG A 379 -0.46 -25.32 12.47
N ALA A 380 0.69 -25.65 11.90
CA ALA A 380 1.81 -24.71 11.70
C ALA A 380 2.04 -24.35 10.23
N ASP A 381 1.21 -24.88 9.32
CA ASP A 381 1.34 -24.78 7.87
C ASP A 381 0.27 -23.89 7.22
N LEU A 382 -0.54 -23.18 8.00
CA LEU A 382 -1.67 -22.40 7.47
C LEU A 382 -1.24 -21.31 6.47
N ALA A 383 -0.06 -20.75 6.62
CA ALA A 383 0.49 -19.76 5.67
C ALA A 383 0.82 -20.35 4.28
N ALA A 384 0.92 -21.67 4.15
CA ALA A 384 1.28 -22.36 2.91
C ALA A 384 0.06 -22.95 2.16
N VAL A 385 -1.14 -22.85 2.71
CA VAL A 385 -2.36 -23.40 2.11
C VAL A 385 -3.28 -22.30 1.57
N PRO A 386 -4.18 -22.60 0.62
CA PRO A 386 -5.10 -21.62 0.05
C PRO A 386 -5.99 -20.94 1.12
N PRO A 387 -6.31 -19.63 0.98
CA PRO A 387 -7.11 -18.90 1.97
C PRO A 387 -8.46 -19.54 2.32
N GLY A 388 -9.16 -20.11 1.34
CA GLY A 388 -10.44 -20.80 1.58
C GLY A 388 -10.29 -22.06 2.44
N GLU A 389 -9.16 -22.76 2.36
CA GLU A 389 -8.87 -23.91 3.23
C GLU A 389 -8.52 -23.46 4.65
N VAL A 390 -7.83 -22.32 4.79
CA VAL A 390 -7.57 -21.72 6.11
C VAL A 390 -8.90 -21.37 6.78
N ALA A 391 -9.77 -20.65 6.07
CA ALA A 391 -11.06 -20.21 6.60
C ALA A 391 -11.90 -21.41 7.05
N ALA A 392 -12.04 -22.43 6.20
CA ALA A 392 -12.79 -23.64 6.54
C ALA A 392 -12.21 -24.41 7.73
N TYR A 393 -10.87 -24.51 7.82
CA TYR A 393 -10.21 -25.16 8.96
C TYR A 393 -10.47 -24.41 10.26
N VAL A 394 -10.23 -23.10 10.28
CA VAL A 394 -10.39 -22.27 11.48
C VAL A 394 -11.86 -22.20 11.89
N ASP A 395 -12.78 -22.11 10.94
CA ASP A 395 -14.22 -22.06 11.23
C ASP A 395 -14.71 -23.33 11.93
N ALA A 396 -14.17 -24.50 11.56
CA ALA A 396 -14.53 -25.76 12.20
C ALA A 396 -14.06 -25.88 13.66
N LEU A 397 -13.03 -25.11 14.08
CA LEU A 397 -12.46 -25.18 15.43
C LEU A 397 -13.43 -24.64 16.49
N SER A 398 -13.44 -25.27 17.68
CA SER A 398 -14.08 -24.70 18.86
C SER A 398 -13.44 -23.36 19.24
N THR A 399 -14.15 -22.51 19.99
CA THR A 399 -13.58 -21.24 20.47
C THR A 399 -12.30 -21.49 21.27
N ARG A 400 -12.25 -22.53 22.10
CA ARG A 400 -11.03 -22.92 22.82
C ARG A 400 -9.91 -23.32 21.87
N ALA A 401 -10.16 -24.16 20.86
CA ALA A 401 -9.12 -24.60 19.94
C ALA A 401 -8.62 -23.47 19.03
N ARG A 402 -9.48 -22.50 18.69
CA ARG A 402 -9.06 -21.28 17.99
C ARG A 402 -8.02 -20.48 18.78
N LEU A 403 -8.07 -20.48 20.11
CA LEU A 403 -7.01 -19.84 20.93
C LEU A 403 -5.65 -20.52 20.72
N ASP A 404 -5.62 -21.86 20.66
CA ASP A 404 -4.36 -22.60 20.42
C ASP A 404 -3.82 -22.29 19.02
N GLN A 405 -4.70 -22.25 18.02
CA GLN A 405 -4.32 -21.88 16.65
C GLN A 405 -3.84 -20.42 16.58
N PHE A 406 -4.54 -19.52 17.26
CA PHE A 406 -4.21 -18.10 17.32
C PHE A 406 -2.82 -17.90 17.93
N ALA A 407 -2.47 -18.61 19.00
CA ALA A 407 -1.15 -18.54 19.61
C ALA A 407 0.00 -18.96 18.68
N VAL A 408 -0.27 -19.79 17.66
CA VAL A 408 0.72 -20.18 16.65
C VAL A 408 0.83 -19.14 15.54
N ASP A 409 -0.30 -18.62 15.06
CA ASP A 409 -0.32 -17.73 13.89
C ASP A 409 -0.11 -16.25 14.25
N TYR A 410 -0.31 -15.88 15.51
CA TYR A 410 -0.28 -14.50 15.96
C TYR A 410 1.15 -13.95 15.99
N ARG A 411 1.35 -12.81 15.32
CA ARG A 411 2.67 -12.20 15.12
C ARG A 411 3.32 -11.68 16.39
N PHE A 412 2.52 -11.31 17.40
CA PHE A 412 2.98 -10.65 18.61
C PHE A 412 3.15 -11.64 19.77
N PRO A 413 3.97 -11.31 20.79
CA PRO A 413 4.11 -12.17 21.96
C PRO A 413 2.76 -12.55 22.55
N PHE A 414 2.50 -13.85 22.66
CA PHE A 414 1.25 -14.38 23.16
C PHE A 414 1.52 -15.62 23.98
N ALA A 415 1.13 -15.57 25.24
CA ALA A 415 1.31 -16.66 26.19
C ALA A 415 0.05 -16.82 27.02
N TYR A 416 -0.31 -18.08 27.25
CA TYR A 416 -1.36 -18.46 28.17
C TYR A 416 -0.98 -19.79 28.84
N ARG A 417 -1.63 -20.08 29.97
CA ARG A 417 -1.43 -21.32 30.73
C ARG A 417 -2.79 -21.95 31.03
N PRO A 418 -3.01 -23.24 30.72
CA PRO A 418 -4.20 -23.94 31.18
C PRO A 418 -4.32 -23.91 32.72
N VAL A 419 -5.53 -23.77 33.24
CA VAL A 419 -5.78 -23.82 34.69
C VAL A 419 -6.05 -25.27 35.10
N ASP A 420 -5.22 -25.81 36.00
CA ASP A 420 -5.33 -27.21 36.44
C ASP A 420 -6.70 -27.49 37.05
N GLY A 421 -7.35 -28.57 36.60
CA GLY A 421 -8.67 -28.98 37.09
C GLY A 421 -9.85 -28.16 36.57
N ALA A 422 -9.63 -27.21 35.65
CA ALA A 422 -10.68 -26.39 35.05
C ALA A 422 -10.64 -26.47 33.51
N ASP A 423 -11.43 -27.40 32.96
CA ASP A 423 -11.50 -27.58 31.50
C ASP A 423 -11.99 -26.32 30.77
N GLY A 424 -11.37 -26.02 29.63
CA GLY A 424 -11.65 -24.82 28.84
C GLY A 424 -11.21 -23.50 29.47
N VAL A 425 -10.53 -23.51 30.64
CA VAL A 425 -10.05 -22.30 31.31
C VAL A 425 -8.54 -22.12 31.11
N VAL A 426 -8.15 -20.91 30.72
CA VAL A 426 -6.76 -20.50 30.58
C VAL A 426 -6.48 -19.21 31.35
N GLU A 427 -5.26 -19.07 31.82
CA GLU A 427 -4.71 -17.88 32.46
C GLU A 427 -3.82 -17.11 31.48
N LEU A 428 -4.09 -15.82 31.32
CA LEU A 428 -3.37 -14.92 30.42
C LEU A 428 -3.60 -13.46 30.84
N THR A 429 -2.96 -12.49 30.17
CA THR A 429 -3.23 -11.08 30.40
C THR A 429 -4.58 -10.67 29.80
N LEU A 430 -5.27 -9.69 30.40
CA LEU A 430 -6.54 -9.19 29.87
C LEU A 430 -6.39 -8.65 28.44
N GLY A 431 -5.27 -7.99 28.14
CA GLY A 431 -4.94 -7.54 26.79
C GLY A 431 -4.89 -8.71 25.79
N ALA A 432 -4.16 -9.78 26.11
CA ALA A 432 -4.08 -10.97 25.25
C ALA A 432 -5.44 -11.66 25.09
N ALA A 433 -6.22 -11.77 26.17
CA ALA A 433 -7.58 -12.30 26.11
C ALA A 433 -8.46 -11.50 25.14
N MET A 434 -8.44 -10.17 25.25
CA MET A 434 -9.23 -9.31 24.38
C MET A 434 -8.72 -9.29 22.94
N ASP A 435 -7.40 -9.32 22.71
CA ASP A 435 -6.81 -9.42 21.38
C ASP A 435 -7.31 -10.65 20.62
N PHE A 436 -7.36 -11.81 21.28
CA PHE A 436 -7.94 -13.02 20.71
C PHE A 436 -9.45 -12.89 20.51
N LEU A 437 -10.19 -12.51 21.55
CA LEU A 437 -11.65 -12.50 21.55
C LEU A 437 -12.24 -11.54 20.51
N THR A 438 -11.61 -10.40 20.24
CA THR A 438 -12.10 -9.46 19.23
C THR A 438 -11.80 -9.89 17.80
N ARG A 439 -10.97 -10.92 17.59
CA ARG A 439 -10.55 -11.38 16.26
C ARG A 439 -10.95 -12.81 15.89
N LYS A 440 -11.31 -13.64 16.88
CA LYS A 440 -11.56 -15.09 16.70
C LYS A 440 -12.62 -15.48 15.66
N ASP A 441 -13.50 -14.58 15.24
CA ASP A 441 -14.56 -14.89 14.26
C ASP A 441 -14.27 -14.38 12.84
N TYR A 442 -13.13 -13.73 12.60
CA TYR A 442 -12.73 -13.30 11.26
C TYR A 442 -11.97 -14.41 10.54
N THR A 443 -12.62 -15.56 10.37
CA THR A 443 -12.00 -16.78 9.82
C THR A 443 -11.58 -16.63 8.36
N ASP A 444 -12.37 -15.91 7.56
CA ASP A 444 -12.06 -15.61 6.16
C ASP A 444 -10.79 -14.76 5.98
N ASN A 445 -10.45 -13.97 6.99
CA ASN A 445 -9.27 -13.10 7.00
C ASN A 445 -8.25 -13.49 8.09
N TRP A 446 -8.33 -14.72 8.61
CA TRP A 446 -7.59 -15.16 9.80
C TRP A 446 -6.11 -14.79 9.77
N LEU A 447 -5.42 -15.14 8.68
CA LEU A 447 -3.98 -14.87 8.54
C LEU A 447 -3.64 -13.38 8.48
N SER A 448 -4.56 -12.52 8.02
CA SER A 448 -4.36 -11.07 8.04
C SER A 448 -4.59 -10.52 9.45
N GLU A 449 -5.68 -10.96 10.10
CA GLU A 449 -6.06 -10.53 11.45
C GLU A 449 -5.00 -10.94 12.49
N THR A 450 -4.30 -12.05 12.31
CA THR A 450 -3.19 -12.48 13.17
C THR A 450 -1.91 -11.65 12.98
N GLN A 451 -1.86 -10.77 11.98
CA GLN A 451 -0.76 -9.79 11.82
C GLN A 451 -1.04 -8.46 12.52
N GLU A 452 -2.22 -8.28 13.11
CA GLU A 452 -2.66 -7.03 13.71
C GLU A 452 -2.88 -7.14 15.23
N GLN A 453 -2.50 -6.12 15.99
CA GLN A 453 -2.72 -6.04 17.43
C GLN A 453 -3.73 -4.91 17.72
N PHE A 454 -4.89 -5.29 18.24
CA PHE A 454 -5.97 -4.34 18.57
C PHE A 454 -5.79 -3.77 19.97
N CYS A 455 -5.31 -4.58 20.91
CA CYS A 455 -5.12 -4.20 22.30
C CYS A 455 -3.70 -3.68 22.58
N GLY A 456 -3.10 -2.95 21.64
CA GLY A 456 -1.75 -2.41 21.79
C GLY A 456 -1.65 -1.18 22.69
N LEU A 457 -2.74 -0.43 22.83
CA LEU A 457 -2.82 0.81 23.60
C LEU A 457 -4.12 0.90 24.38
N GLU A 458 -4.03 1.30 25.65
CA GLU A 458 -5.19 1.72 26.44
C GLU A 458 -5.48 3.22 26.25
N TYR A 459 -6.61 3.69 26.77
CA TYR A 459 -7.01 5.09 26.62
C TYR A 459 -6.02 6.06 27.30
N ALA A 460 -5.37 5.63 28.38
CA ALA A 460 -4.35 6.44 29.05
C ALA A 460 -3.15 6.70 28.14
N ASP A 461 -2.69 5.69 27.39
CA ASP A 461 -1.58 5.83 26.44
C ASP A 461 -1.92 6.84 25.34
N TRP A 462 -3.14 6.76 24.80
CA TRP A 462 -3.64 7.71 23.81
C TRP A 462 -3.63 9.14 24.34
N LYS A 463 -4.11 9.35 25.57
CA LYS A 463 -4.09 10.69 26.18
C LYS A 463 -2.67 11.21 26.37
N SER A 464 -1.76 10.36 26.86
CA SER A 464 -0.36 10.73 27.04
C SER A 464 0.27 11.11 25.69
N LEU A 465 0.07 10.28 24.65
CA LEU A 465 0.63 10.54 23.33
C LEU A 465 0.13 11.86 22.72
N LEU A 466 -1.18 12.11 22.76
CA LEU A 466 -1.77 13.31 22.19
C LEU A 466 -1.30 14.58 22.91
N THR A 467 -1.28 14.56 24.25
CA THR A 467 -0.85 15.71 25.05
C THR A 467 0.64 15.97 24.90
N ASP A 468 1.48 14.93 24.85
CA ASP A 468 2.91 15.02 24.59
C ASP A 468 3.24 15.70 23.26
N VAL A 469 2.45 15.43 22.22
CA VAL A 469 2.62 16.05 20.88
C VAL A 469 2.12 17.50 20.86
N GLY A 470 1.19 17.85 21.75
CA GLY A 470 0.69 19.22 21.93
C GLY A 470 -0.78 19.43 21.56
N PHE A 471 -1.54 18.35 21.32
CA PHE A 471 -2.99 18.43 21.16
C PHE A 471 -3.70 18.66 22.51
N GLU A 472 -4.81 19.39 22.47
CA GLU A 472 -5.80 19.45 23.53
C GLU A 472 -6.87 18.38 23.29
N ILE A 473 -7.16 17.57 24.30
CA ILE A 473 -8.14 16.49 24.19
C ILE A 473 -9.52 17.04 24.57
N ASP A 474 -10.46 17.03 23.62
CA ASP A 474 -11.84 17.45 23.84
C ASP A 474 -12.56 16.45 24.76
N ALA A 475 -13.46 16.95 25.60
CA ALA A 475 -14.23 16.15 26.57
C ALA A 475 -15.15 15.11 25.89
N ALA A 476 -15.46 15.27 24.60
CA ALA A 476 -16.18 14.27 23.82
C ALA A 476 -15.34 13.00 23.52
N SER A 477 -14.04 13.02 23.81
CA SER A 477 -13.15 11.87 23.70
C SER A 477 -13.44 10.86 24.80
N GLY A 478 -13.38 9.58 24.47
CA GLY A 478 -13.59 8.51 25.43
C GLY A 478 -13.57 7.14 24.80
N THR A 479 -13.77 6.14 25.64
CA THR A 479 -13.86 4.74 25.24
C THR A 479 -15.30 4.26 25.22
N SER A 480 -15.58 3.27 24.40
CA SER A 480 -16.86 2.58 24.41
C SER A 480 -16.68 1.07 24.32
N ARG A 481 -17.69 0.35 24.80
CA ARG A 481 -17.81 -1.08 24.60
C ARG A 481 -18.85 -1.34 23.52
N ASN A 482 -18.51 -2.18 22.56
CA ASN A 482 -19.48 -2.65 21.59
C ASN A 482 -20.35 -3.77 22.21
N ASP A 483 -21.49 -3.38 22.80
CA ASP A 483 -22.40 -4.33 23.47
C ASP A 483 -23.01 -5.36 22.51
N TRP A 484 -23.11 -5.05 21.23
CA TRP A 484 -23.56 -6.03 20.23
C TRP A 484 -22.53 -7.15 20.08
N ILE A 485 -21.24 -6.83 20.00
CA ILE A 485 -20.16 -7.84 19.96
C ILE A 485 -20.17 -8.67 21.24
N VAL A 486 -20.30 -8.03 22.40
CA VAL A 486 -20.36 -8.74 23.68
C VAL A 486 -21.51 -9.76 23.69
N THR A 487 -22.72 -9.30 23.36
CA THR A 487 -23.94 -10.11 23.45
C THR A 487 -23.94 -11.25 22.43
N ASN A 488 -23.47 -11.01 21.21
CA ASN A 488 -23.65 -11.94 20.10
C ASN A 488 -22.40 -12.77 19.78
N ARG A 489 -21.21 -12.33 20.20
CA ARG A 489 -19.93 -12.97 19.80
C ARG A 489 -19.05 -13.40 20.97
N LEU A 490 -19.11 -12.72 22.12
CA LEU A 490 -18.24 -13.01 23.27
C LEU A 490 -18.95 -13.81 24.37
N ALA A 491 -19.96 -13.22 25.00
CA ALA A 491 -20.66 -13.81 26.15
C ALA A 491 -21.23 -15.23 25.92
N PRO A 492 -21.71 -15.60 24.71
CA PRO A 492 -22.18 -16.96 24.45
C PRO A 492 -21.10 -18.04 24.55
N VAL A 493 -19.83 -17.69 24.31
CA VAL A 493 -18.72 -18.66 24.15
C VAL A 493 -17.54 -18.40 25.09
N ALA A 494 -17.56 -17.31 25.85
CA ALA A 494 -16.47 -16.93 26.73
C ALA A 494 -16.96 -16.30 28.04
N ALA A 495 -16.14 -16.35 29.08
CA ALA A 495 -16.30 -15.57 30.31
C ALA A 495 -14.94 -15.19 30.89
N LEU A 496 -14.88 -14.02 31.52
CA LEU A 496 -13.70 -13.52 32.23
C LEU A 496 -13.91 -13.59 33.74
N SER A 497 -12.86 -13.96 34.46
CA SER A 497 -12.81 -13.87 35.91
C SER A 497 -11.42 -13.49 36.41
N ALA A 498 -11.33 -12.94 37.61
CA ALA A 498 -10.08 -12.81 38.33
C ALA A 498 -9.53 -14.22 38.64
N PRO A 499 -8.21 -14.38 38.89
CA PRO A 499 -7.64 -15.67 39.30
C PRO A 499 -8.27 -16.26 40.57
N ALA A 500 -8.87 -15.41 41.42
CA ALA A 500 -9.62 -15.82 42.61
C ALA A 500 -11.04 -16.34 42.31
N GLY A 501 -11.48 -16.33 41.04
CA GLY A 501 -12.79 -16.83 40.58
C GLY A 501 -13.90 -15.77 40.52
N GLU A 502 -13.64 -14.52 40.92
CA GLU A 502 -14.60 -13.43 40.82
C GLU A 502 -14.89 -13.08 39.35
N PRO A 503 -16.15 -13.07 38.89
CA PRO A 503 -16.48 -12.68 37.52
C PRO A 503 -16.03 -11.24 37.21
N LEU A 504 -15.53 -11.01 36.00
CA LEU A 504 -15.16 -9.69 35.51
C LEU A 504 -16.12 -9.22 34.43
N ASP A 505 -16.42 -7.93 34.44
CA ASP A 505 -17.17 -7.29 33.36
C ASP A 505 -16.33 -7.26 32.07
N TRP A 506 -17.01 -7.33 30.93
CA TRP A 506 -16.38 -7.13 29.63
C TRP A 506 -15.83 -5.69 29.51
N PRO A 507 -14.54 -5.53 29.16
CA PRO A 507 -13.92 -4.21 29.10
C PRO A 507 -14.36 -3.43 27.84
N VAL A 508 -13.87 -2.20 27.74
CA VAL A 508 -13.99 -1.38 26.53
C VAL A 508 -13.32 -2.05 25.34
N THR A 509 -13.78 -1.73 24.13
CA THR A 509 -13.23 -2.30 22.89
C THR A 509 -12.86 -1.25 21.86
N HIS A 510 -13.30 -0.01 22.03
CA HIS A 510 -13.10 1.07 21.08
C HIS A 510 -12.72 2.36 21.79
N VAL A 511 -11.98 3.21 21.09
CA VAL A 511 -11.66 4.57 21.47
C VAL A 511 -12.16 5.54 20.40
N ARG A 512 -12.69 6.68 20.84
CA ARG A 512 -12.93 7.86 20.02
C ARG A 512 -12.16 9.02 20.61
N LEU A 513 -11.29 9.63 19.82
CA LEU A 513 -10.49 10.80 20.20
C LEU A 513 -10.93 11.98 19.35
N VAL A 514 -11.13 13.12 19.99
CA VAL A 514 -11.32 14.42 19.35
C VAL A 514 -10.21 15.32 19.89
N ALA A 515 -9.14 15.44 19.12
CA ALA A 515 -7.91 16.13 19.49
C ALA A 515 -7.82 17.48 18.75
N ARG A 516 -7.81 18.59 19.49
CA ARG A 516 -7.79 19.95 18.94
C ARG A 516 -6.40 20.53 18.98
N ARG A 517 -5.97 21.16 17.88
CA ARG A 517 -4.75 21.97 17.92
C ARG A 517 -5.07 23.30 18.62
N PRO A 518 -4.30 23.73 19.63
CA PRO A 518 -4.50 25.01 20.29
C PRO A 518 -4.46 26.19 19.30
N VAL A 519 -5.25 27.24 19.57
CA VAL A 519 -5.32 28.45 18.72
C VAL A 519 -4.06 29.32 18.87
N ASN A 520 -3.36 29.23 20.00
CA ASN A 520 -2.30 30.15 20.42
C ASN A 520 -0.89 29.52 20.46
N THR A 521 -0.48 28.81 19.38
CA THR A 521 0.90 28.27 19.25
C THR A 521 1.59 28.71 17.98
#